data_AF-A0A9P5SI21-F1
#
_entry.id   AF-A0A9P5SI21-F1
#
_cell.length_a   1.000
_cell.length_b   1.000
_cell.length_c   1.000
_cell.angle_alpha   90.00
_cell.angle_beta   90.00
_cell.angle_gamma   90.00
#
_symmetry.space_group_name_H-M   'P 1'
#
loop_
_entity.id
_entity.type
_entity.pdbx_description
1 polymer ?
#
loop_
_entity_poly.entity_id
_entity_poly.type
_entity_poly.pdbx_seq_one_letter_code
_entity_poly.pdbx_strand_id
1 'polypeptide(L)'
;MTSIYNFKKITPVPTGSDFLDIILSKTQRKTPTVIHANFAISRIRNFYMRKVKFTQENFDERLKGILDEFPKLDDIHPFYADLMNVLYDKDHYKLALGQMNTARHLIDQVGKDYVRLLKFGDSLYRCKQLKKAALGRMATIMR
;
A
#
# COMPACT_ATOMS: atom_id res chain seq x y z
N MET A 1 -37.03 2.08 6.77
CA MET A 1 -36.01 2.91 6.11
C MET A 1 -34.70 2.13 6.12
N THR A 2 -34.30 1.58 4.98
CA THR A 2 -32.98 1.00 4.81
C THR A 2 -31.96 2.11 5.01
N SER A 3 -31.16 2.03 6.07
CA SER A 3 -30.09 2.99 6.32
C SER A 3 -29.17 3.01 5.10
N ILE A 4 -29.14 4.13 4.37
CA ILE A 4 -28.30 4.34 3.18
C ILE A 4 -26.81 4.13 3.53
N TYR A 5 -26.46 4.29 4.80
CA TYR A 5 -25.12 4.20 5.34
C TYR A 5 -24.98 2.96 6.24
N ASN A 6 -24.03 2.08 5.92
CA ASN A 6 -23.76 0.86 6.67
C ASN A 6 -22.35 0.89 7.28
N PHE A 7 -22.24 1.45 8.49
CA PHE A 7 -21.01 1.55 9.25
C PHE A 7 -20.45 0.18 9.74
N LYS A 8 -21.17 -0.93 9.53
CA LYS A 8 -20.73 -2.29 9.90
C LYS A 8 -19.94 -3.01 8.80
N LYS A 9 -19.89 -2.48 7.58
CA LYS A 9 -19.18 -3.09 6.44
C LYS A 9 -17.69 -2.73 6.35
N ILE A 10 -17.19 -1.93 7.29
CA ILE A 10 -15.79 -1.50 7.34
C ILE A 10 -14.93 -2.68 7.79
N THR A 11 -13.92 -3.02 7.01
CA THR A 11 -12.96 -4.06 7.35
C THR A 11 -12.03 -3.58 8.47
N PRO A 12 -11.58 -4.47 9.37
CA PRO A 12 -10.63 -4.09 10.40
C PRO A 12 -9.35 -3.51 9.80
N VAL A 13 -9.04 -2.27 10.19
CA VAL A 13 -7.79 -1.59 9.83
C VAL A 13 -6.69 -2.11 10.76
N PRO A 14 -5.66 -2.80 10.23
CA PRO A 14 -4.58 -3.32 11.06
C PRO A 14 -3.63 -2.20 11.48
N THR A 15 -2.82 -2.46 12.51
CA THR A 15 -1.75 -1.55 12.94
C THR A 15 -0.68 -1.40 11.84
N GLY A 16 0.13 -0.34 11.90
CA GLY A 16 1.21 -0.11 10.91
C GLY A 16 2.18 -1.30 10.80
N SER A 17 2.56 -1.93 11.92
CA SER A 17 3.42 -3.12 11.93
C SER A 17 2.73 -4.33 11.30
N ASP A 18 1.48 -4.61 11.69
CA ASP A 18 0.74 -5.76 11.18
C ASP A 18 0.46 -5.60 9.67
N PHE A 19 0.18 -4.37 9.23
CA PHE A 19 -0.03 -4.04 7.83
C PHE A 19 1.21 -4.39 7.00
N LEU A 20 2.41 -4.04 7.49
CA LEU A 20 3.67 -4.38 6.83
C LEU A 20 3.90 -5.89 6.79
N ASP A 21 3.68 -6.57 7.90
CA ASP A 21 3.90 -8.02 8.00
C ASP A 21 2.95 -8.78 7.08
N ILE A 22 1.67 -8.40 7.01
CA ILE A 22 0.68 -8.97 6.10
C ILE A 22 1.15 -8.86 4.65
N ILE A 23 1.61 -7.68 4.22
CA ILE A 23 1.99 -7.42 2.83
C ILE A 23 3.32 -8.08 2.46
N LEU A 24 4.34 -8.01 3.32
CA LEU A 24 5.63 -8.64 3.08
C LEU A 24 5.49 -10.17 3.08
N SER A 25 4.68 -10.72 4.00
CA SER A 25 4.33 -12.14 4.02
C SER A 25 3.58 -12.57 2.75
N LYS A 26 2.59 -11.79 2.30
CA LYS A 26 1.86 -12.06 1.04
C LYS A 26 2.80 -12.03 -0.16
N THR A 27 3.73 -11.08 -0.20
CA THR A 27 4.75 -10.97 -1.26
C THR A 27 5.64 -12.20 -1.30
N GLN A 28 6.14 -12.65 -0.16
CA GLN A 28 7.03 -13.82 -0.10
C GLN A 28 6.32 -15.13 -0.47
N ARG A 29 5.05 -15.30 -0.04
CA ARG A 29 4.27 -16.51 -0.32
C ARG A 29 3.76 -16.60 -1.77
N LYS A 30 3.38 -15.47 -2.38
CA LYS A 30 2.74 -15.44 -3.72
C LYS A 30 3.70 -15.18 -4.89
N THR A 31 4.97 -14.85 -4.62
CA THR A 31 5.98 -14.63 -5.67
C THR A 31 7.10 -15.66 -5.59
N PRO A 32 7.71 -16.07 -6.72
CA PRO A 32 8.83 -17.01 -6.69
C PRO A 32 9.99 -16.46 -5.83
N THR A 33 10.71 -17.36 -5.14
CA THR A 33 11.71 -16.99 -4.12
C THR A 33 13.14 -17.32 -4.51
N VAL A 34 13.35 -18.31 -5.38
CA VAL A 34 14.67 -18.81 -5.75
C VAL A 34 15.16 -18.14 -7.04
N ILE A 35 16.40 -17.64 -7.02
CA ILE A 35 17.11 -17.12 -8.19
C ILE A 35 18.61 -17.35 -8.05
N HIS A 36 19.28 -17.68 -9.16
CA HIS A 36 20.72 -17.93 -9.21
C HIS A 36 21.44 -16.87 -10.06
N ALA A 37 22.72 -16.65 -9.77
CA ALA A 37 23.54 -15.64 -10.45
C ALA A 37 23.79 -15.97 -11.93
N ASN A 38 23.78 -17.24 -12.31
CA ASN A 38 24.05 -17.69 -13.69
C ASN A 38 22.85 -17.51 -14.63
N PHE A 39 21.72 -16.98 -14.16
CA PHE A 39 20.56 -16.71 -15.01
C PHE A 39 20.79 -15.46 -15.86
N ALA A 40 20.18 -15.43 -17.05
CA ALA A 40 20.18 -14.26 -17.91
C ALA A 40 19.69 -13.01 -17.14
N ILE A 41 20.35 -11.88 -17.34
CA ILE A 41 20.06 -10.63 -16.62
C ILE A 41 18.59 -10.20 -16.75
N SER A 42 17.97 -10.44 -17.90
CA SER A 42 16.54 -10.21 -18.13
C SER A 42 15.66 -10.95 -17.11
N ARG A 43 15.97 -12.22 -16.82
CA ARG A 43 15.24 -13.03 -15.83
C ARG A 43 15.44 -12.48 -14.41
N ILE A 44 16.65 -12.04 -14.07
CA ILE A 44 16.97 -11.41 -12.78
C ILE A 44 16.20 -10.11 -12.59
N ARG A 45 16.19 -9.24 -13.60
CA ARG A 45 15.43 -7.99 -13.57
C ARG A 45 13.94 -8.27 -13.41
N ASN A 46 13.37 -9.17 -14.21
CA ASN A 46 11.95 -9.56 -14.14
C ASN A 46 11.56 -10.14 -12.77
N PHE A 47 12.44 -10.94 -12.17
CA PHE A 47 12.22 -11.49 -10.83
C PHE A 47 12.08 -10.40 -9.77
N TYR A 48 12.99 -9.42 -9.75
CA TYR A 48 12.94 -8.34 -8.77
C TYR A 48 11.88 -7.28 -9.09
N MET A 49 11.65 -6.97 -10.38
CA MET A 49 10.55 -6.09 -10.80
C MET A 49 9.20 -6.65 -10.37
N ARG A 50 8.97 -7.96 -10.53
CA ARG A 50 7.75 -8.62 -10.08
C ARG A 50 7.56 -8.47 -8.58
N LYS A 51 8.60 -8.60 -7.76
CA LYS A 51 8.50 -8.42 -6.31
C LYS A 51 8.12 -6.99 -5.93
N VAL A 52 8.81 -5.99 -6.50
CA VAL A 52 8.51 -4.57 -6.21
C VAL A 52 7.09 -4.20 -6.64
N LYS A 53 6.69 -4.59 -7.85
CA LYS A 53 5.36 -4.27 -8.39
C LYS A 53 4.25 -5.00 -7.64
N PHE A 54 4.44 -6.29 -7.34
CA PHE A 54 3.46 -7.03 -6.54
C PHE A 54 3.27 -6.41 -5.16
N THR A 55 4.34 -5.98 -4.49
CA THR A 55 4.20 -5.31 -3.19
C THR A 55 3.48 -3.97 -3.33
N GLN A 56 3.83 -3.15 -4.33
CA GLN A 56 3.15 -1.88 -4.61
C GLN A 56 1.64 -2.07 -4.85
N GLU A 57 1.24 -3.04 -5.68
CA GLU A 57 -0.17 -3.34 -5.96
C GLU A 57 -0.93 -3.77 -4.70
N ASN A 58 -0.31 -4.57 -3.83
CA ASN A 58 -0.93 -4.97 -2.56
C ASN A 58 -1.11 -3.80 -1.59
N PHE A 59 -0.16 -2.87 -1.54
CA PHE A 59 -0.29 -1.64 -0.76
C PHE A 59 -1.45 -0.78 -1.29
N ASP A 60 -1.51 -0.56 -2.60
CA ASP A 60 -2.56 0.25 -3.23
C ASP A 60 -3.95 -0.38 -3.04
N GLU A 61 -4.10 -1.68 -3.28
CA GLU A 61 -5.36 -2.42 -3.07
C GLU A 61 -5.86 -2.28 -1.62
N ARG A 62 -4.98 -2.47 -0.64
CA ARG A 62 -5.37 -2.43 0.78
C ARG A 62 -5.67 -1.01 1.27
N LEU A 63 -4.85 -0.02 0.89
CA LEU A 63 -5.09 1.38 1.24
C LEU A 63 -6.36 1.93 0.57
N LYS A 64 -6.57 1.58 -0.70
CA LYS A 64 -7.79 1.95 -1.42
C LYS A 64 -9.03 1.33 -0.79
N GLY A 65 -8.99 0.05 -0.41
CA GLY A 65 -10.09 -0.59 0.31
C GLY A 65 -10.48 0.16 1.57
N ILE A 66 -9.51 0.63 2.37
CA ILE A 66 -9.78 1.44 3.56
C ILE A 66 -10.40 2.79 3.18
N LEU A 67 -9.88 3.48 2.16
CA LEU A 67 -10.42 4.77 1.72
C LEU A 67 -11.85 4.66 1.17
N ASP A 68 -12.20 3.56 0.50
CA ASP A 68 -13.52 3.33 -0.10
C ASP A 68 -14.57 2.86 0.94
N GLU A 69 -14.14 2.16 1.99
CA GLU A 69 -15.03 1.69 3.06
C GLU A 69 -15.42 2.79 4.06
N PHE A 70 -14.57 3.80 4.23
CA PHE A 70 -14.82 4.91 5.15
C PHE A 70 -15.72 5.98 4.51
N PRO A 71 -16.80 6.40 5.19
CA PRO A 71 -17.78 7.30 4.59
C PRO A 71 -17.29 8.75 4.58
N LYS A 72 -17.41 9.42 3.42
CA LYS A 72 -17.01 10.82 3.26
C LYS A 72 -17.99 11.74 3.98
N LEU A 73 -17.54 12.42 5.04
CA LEU A 73 -18.41 13.24 5.89
C LEU A 73 -19.18 14.36 5.16
N ASP A 74 -18.70 14.83 4.00
CA ASP A 74 -19.38 15.87 3.22
C ASP A 74 -20.52 15.32 2.33
N ASP A 75 -20.53 14.01 2.05
CA ASP A 75 -21.53 13.35 1.19
C ASP A 75 -22.60 12.60 2.00
N ILE A 76 -22.52 12.62 3.33
CA ILE A 76 -23.47 11.95 4.24
C ILE A 76 -24.56 12.94 4.66
N HIS A 77 -25.75 12.42 4.97
CA HIS A 77 -26.83 13.21 5.56
C HIS A 77 -26.35 14.06 6.77
N PRO A 78 -26.74 15.35 6.87
CA PRO A 78 -26.26 16.28 7.90
C PRO A 78 -26.33 15.75 9.33
N PHE A 79 -27.41 15.06 9.69
CA PHE A 79 -27.55 14.41 11.00
C PHE A 79 -26.36 13.50 11.37
N TYR A 80 -25.91 12.64 10.46
CA TYR A 80 -24.77 11.75 10.74
C TYR A 80 -23.43 12.48 10.64
N ALA A 81 -23.34 13.50 9.79
CA ALA A 81 -22.13 14.34 9.71
C ALA A 81 -21.90 15.10 11.03
N ASP A 82 -22.97 15.66 11.61
CA ASP A 82 -22.92 16.36 12.91
C ASP A 82 -22.63 15.38 14.05
N LEU A 83 -23.26 14.19 14.03
CA LEU A 83 -22.96 13.13 15.02
C LEU A 83 -21.50 12.69 14.96
N MET A 84 -20.96 12.48 13.76
CA MET A 84 -19.55 12.13 13.56
C MET A 84 -18.61 13.24 14.00
N ASN A 85 -18.99 14.51 13.78
CA ASN A 85 -18.22 15.65 14.25
C ASN A 85 -18.12 15.68 15.78
N VAL A 86 -19.23 15.42 16.48
CA VAL A 86 -19.25 15.37 17.96
C VAL A 86 -18.47 14.16 18.50
N LEU A 87 -18.53 13.00 17.86
CA LEU A 87 -17.92 11.77 18.37
C LEU A 87 -16.43 11.61 18.01
N TYR A 88 -16.02 12.04 16.82
CA TYR A 88 -14.71 11.67 16.24
C TYR A 88 -13.87 12.85 15.77
N ASP A 89 -14.37 14.09 15.90
CA ASP A 89 -13.78 15.29 15.33
C ASP A 89 -13.64 15.22 13.79
N LYS A 90 -14.41 16.05 13.09
CA LYS A 90 -14.42 16.09 11.62
C LYS A 90 -13.03 16.38 11.04
N ASP A 91 -12.23 17.21 11.69
CA ASP A 91 -10.93 17.64 11.17
C ASP A 91 -9.91 16.52 11.31
N HIS A 92 -9.87 15.85 12.47
CA HIS A 92 -9.01 14.69 12.68
C HIS A 92 -9.34 13.55 11.71
N TYR A 93 -10.63 13.26 11.51
CA TYR A 93 -11.09 12.24 10.58
C TYR A 93 -10.65 12.51 9.14
N LYS A 94 -10.86 13.74 8.64
CA LYS A 94 -10.46 14.11 7.28
C LYS A 94 -8.95 14.11 7.11
N LEU A 95 -8.21 14.60 8.10
CA LEU A 95 -6.75 14.63 8.06
C LEU A 95 -6.19 13.20 7.97
N ALA A 96 -6.70 12.27 8.77
CA ALA A 96 -6.27 10.88 8.75
C ALA A 96 -6.50 10.22 7.37
N LEU A 97 -7.70 10.36 6.78
CA LEU A 97 -7.97 9.84 5.43
C LEU A 97 -7.13 10.53 4.36
N GLY A 98 -6.86 11.83 4.50
CA GLY A 98 -5.97 12.58 3.61
C GLY A 98 -4.51 12.07 3.67
N GLN A 99 -4.02 11.78 4.87
CA GLN A 99 -2.69 11.18 5.08
C GLN A 99 -2.61 9.77 4.45
N MET A 100 -3.65 8.95 4.61
CA MET A 100 -3.71 7.63 3.97
C MET A 100 -3.67 7.71 2.45
N ASN A 101 -4.43 8.64 1.85
CA ASN A 101 -4.39 8.82 0.40
C ASN A 101 -3.03 9.35 -0.08
N THR A 102 -2.39 10.23 0.69
CA THR A 102 -1.04 10.72 0.39
C THR A 102 -0.02 9.58 0.44
N ALA A 103 -0.06 8.74 1.48
CA ALA A 103 0.80 7.56 1.61
C ALA A 103 0.63 6.60 0.42
N ARG A 104 -0.60 6.35 -0.03
CA ARG A 104 -0.91 5.55 -1.21
C ARG A 104 -0.21 6.10 -2.47
N HIS A 105 -0.31 7.40 -2.71
CA HIS A 105 0.36 8.06 -3.84
C HIS A 105 1.88 8.00 -3.75
N LEU A 106 2.46 8.19 -2.56
CA LEU A 106 3.90 8.08 -2.35
C LEU A 106 4.41 6.66 -2.62
N ILE A 107 3.67 5.62 -2.21
CA ILE A 107 4.02 4.23 -2.46
C ILE A 107 3.99 3.90 -3.96
N ASP A 108 2.96 4.36 -4.68
CA ASP A 108 2.86 4.19 -6.13
C ASP A 108 4.04 4.86 -6.86
N GLN A 109 4.42 6.07 -6.45
CA GLN A 109 5.57 6.78 -7.01
C GLN A 109 6.88 6.01 -6.76
N VAL A 110 7.11 5.54 -5.53
CA VAL A 110 8.28 4.71 -5.19
C VAL A 110 8.30 3.43 -6.05
N GLY A 111 7.17 2.74 -6.17
CA GLY A 111 7.07 1.54 -7.01
C GLY A 111 7.47 1.79 -8.46
N LYS A 112 6.92 2.85 -9.07
CA LYS A 112 7.21 3.26 -10.45
C LYS A 112 8.69 3.58 -10.65
N ASP A 113 9.29 4.35 -9.75
CA ASP A 113 10.69 4.78 -9.87
C ASP A 113 11.66 3.60 -9.72
N TYR A 114 11.47 2.72 -8.74
CA TYR A 114 12.34 1.56 -8.57
C TYR A 114 12.18 0.52 -9.68
N VAL A 115 10.98 0.37 -10.27
CA VAL A 115 10.80 -0.47 -11.46
C VAL A 115 11.57 0.10 -12.64
N ARG A 116 11.60 1.43 -12.85
CA ARG A 116 12.44 2.04 -13.89
C ARG A 116 13.92 1.79 -13.64
N LEU A 117 14.39 1.98 -12.41
CA LEU A 117 15.80 1.73 -12.05
C LEU A 117 16.21 0.27 -12.27
N LEU A 118 15.32 -0.69 -11.96
CA LEU A 118 15.59 -2.13 -12.13
C LEU A 118 15.77 -2.52 -13.61
N LYS A 119 15.22 -1.77 -14.57
CA LYS A 119 15.43 -2.03 -16.00
C LYS A 119 16.91 -1.94 -16.40
N PHE A 120 17.71 -1.17 -15.67
CA PHE A 120 19.13 -0.93 -15.92
C PHE A 120 20.06 -1.69 -14.95
N GLY A 121 19.53 -2.61 -14.15
CA GLY A 121 20.36 -3.42 -13.24
C GLY A 121 21.32 -4.33 -14.00
N ASP A 122 22.62 -4.27 -13.70
CA ASP A 122 23.70 -5.02 -14.36
C ASP A 122 23.97 -6.39 -13.73
N SER A 123 23.64 -6.56 -12.45
CA SER A 123 24.03 -7.70 -11.64
C SER A 123 22.93 -8.13 -10.67
N LEU A 124 23.01 -9.38 -10.20
CA LEU A 124 22.12 -9.91 -9.17
C LEU A 124 22.20 -9.09 -7.88
N TYR A 125 23.42 -8.70 -7.48
CA TYR A 125 23.64 -7.89 -6.28
C TYR A 125 22.95 -6.53 -6.39
N ARG A 126 23.17 -5.78 -7.49
CA ARG A 126 22.55 -4.47 -7.71
C ARG A 126 21.03 -4.56 -7.72
N CYS A 127 20.46 -5.55 -8.41
CA CYS A 127 19.01 -5.75 -8.43
C CYS A 127 18.44 -6.10 -7.04
N LYS A 128 19.17 -6.91 -6.25
CA LYS A 128 18.80 -7.25 -4.87
C LYS A 128 18.79 -6.02 -3.96
N GLN A 129 19.78 -5.14 -4.09
CA GLN A 129 19.86 -3.87 -3.34
C GLN A 129 18.72 -2.93 -3.73
N LEU A 130 18.44 -2.76 -5.03
CA LEU A 130 17.31 -1.96 -5.50
C LEU A 130 15.98 -2.47 -4.95
N LYS A 131 15.76 -3.79 -4.94
CA LYS A 131 14.57 -4.38 -4.31
C LYS A 131 14.50 -4.09 -2.82
N LYS A 132 15.61 -4.25 -2.09
CA LYS A 132 15.65 -3.98 -0.63
C LYS A 132 15.34 -2.50 -0.35
N ALA A 133 15.92 -1.59 -1.11
CA ALA A 133 15.67 -0.16 -0.99
C ALA A 133 14.21 0.21 -1.29
N ALA A 134 13.62 -0.34 -2.35
CA ALA A 134 12.22 -0.12 -2.71
C ALA A 134 11.26 -0.53 -1.58
N LEU A 135 11.40 -1.77 -1.10
CA LEU A 135 10.55 -2.29 -0.02
C LEU A 135 10.79 -1.55 1.30
N GLY A 136 12.04 -1.18 1.60
CA GLY A 136 12.38 -0.38 2.76
C GLY A 136 11.71 0.99 2.74
N ARG A 137 11.75 1.70 1.60
CA ARG A 137 11.07 3.00 1.45
C ARG A 137 9.55 2.89 1.55
N MET A 138 8.95 1.86 0.98
CA MET A 138 7.51 1.58 1.15
C MET A 138 7.18 1.32 2.63
N ALA A 139 8.03 0.58 3.34
CA ALA A 139 7.84 0.34 4.77
C ALA A 139 7.98 1.59 5.63
N THR A 140 8.91 2.49 5.28
CA THR A 140 9.07 3.77 5.97
C THR A 140 7.88 4.71 5.77
N ILE A 141 7.23 4.70 4.59
CA ILE A 141 6.03 5.53 4.34
C ILE A 141 4.86 5.09 5.24
N MET A 142 4.80 3.82 5.62
CA MET A 142 3.75 3.26 6.47
C MET A 142 3.99 3.41 7.97
N ARG A 143 5.19 3.84 8.37
CA ARG A 143 5.59 4.01 9.77
C ARG A 143 5.47 5.46 10.17
#